data_AF-A0A1A9MX80-F1
#
_entry.id   AF-A0A1A9MX80-F1
#
_cell.length_a   1.000
_cell.length_b   1.000
_cell.length_c   1.000
_cell.angle_alpha   90.00
_cell.angle_beta   90.00
_cell.angle_gamma   90.00
#
_symmetry.space_group_name_H-M   'P 1'
#
loop_
_entity.id
_entity.type
_entity.pdbx_description
1 polymer ?
#
loop_
_entity_poly.entity_id
_entity_poly.type
_entity_poly.pdbx_seq_one_letter_code
_entity_poly.pdbx_strand_id
1 'polypeptide(L)'
;MQFLVLVSLTTPTPKDAPTQEEREAESEVIRQLYRDGIVRQIWLRDDGGACIIAEGDAPQTLDAVFSALPLVRSGFLQPPRVTALKAYSGFGPKAAL
;
A
#
# COMPACT_ATOMS: atom_id res chain seq x y z
N MET A 1 13.67 -6.01 -0.28
CA MET A 1 13.68 -5.04 0.84
C MET A 1 12.25 -4.77 1.30
N GLN A 2 12.02 -4.28 2.52
CA GLN A 2 10.68 -3.96 3.02
C GLN A 2 10.41 -2.45 3.01
N PHE A 3 9.18 -2.08 2.72
CA PHE A 3 8.71 -0.71 2.60
C PHE A 3 7.37 -0.54 3.29
N LEU A 4 7.16 0.62 3.89
CA LEU A 4 5.83 1.10 4.25
C LEU A 4 5.28 1.87 3.06
N VAL A 5 4.10 1.46 2.58
CA VAL A 5 3.34 2.17 1.57
C VAL A 5 2.08 2.72 2.21
N LEU A 6 1.88 4.03 2.08
CA LEU A 6 0.66 4.71 2.52
C LEU A 6 -0.09 5.22 1.31
N VAL A 7 -1.38 4.90 1.25
CA VAL A 7 -2.35 5.50 0.33
C VAL A 7 -3.38 6.21 1.19
N SER A 8 -3.74 7.43 0.81
CA SER A 8 -4.69 8.27 1.57
C SER A 8 -5.81 8.71 0.64
N LEU A 9 -6.98 9.05 1.20
CA LEU A 9 -8.04 9.69 0.43
C LEU A 9 -7.55 11.02 -0.15
N THR A 10 -7.93 11.32 -1.39
CA THR A 10 -7.74 12.66 -1.96
C THR A 10 -8.49 13.68 -1.11
N THR A 11 -7.90 14.87 -0.93
CA THR A 11 -8.49 15.96 -0.13
C THR A 11 -8.74 17.19 -1.02
N PRO A 12 -9.97 17.74 -1.06
CA PRO A 12 -11.18 17.23 -0.39
C PRO A 12 -11.60 15.87 -0.94
N THR A 13 -12.24 15.05 -0.09
CA THR A 13 -12.73 13.72 -0.50
C THR A 13 -13.64 13.86 -1.72
N PRO A 14 -13.40 13.10 -2.80
CA PRO A 14 -14.28 13.14 -3.96
C PRO A 14 -15.71 12.82 -3.55
N LYS A 15 -16.67 13.56 -4.11
CA LYS A 15 -18.10 13.39 -3.80
C LYS A 15 -18.61 12.03 -4.24
N ASP A 16 -18.10 11.54 -5.35
CA ASP A 16 -18.47 10.25 -5.92
C ASP A 16 -17.59 9.17 -5.29
N ALA A 17 -18.20 8.37 -4.40
CA ALA A 17 -17.55 7.21 -3.85
C ALA A 17 -17.36 6.15 -4.96
N PRO A 18 -16.28 5.35 -4.92
CA PRO A 18 -16.07 4.29 -5.89
C PRO A 18 -17.22 3.31 -5.85
N THR A 19 -17.67 2.92 -7.04
CA THR A 19 -18.65 1.87 -7.27
C THR A 19 -18.16 0.54 -6.72
N GLN A 20 -19.07 -0.42 -6.58
CA GLN A 20 -18.68 -1.77 -6.14
C GLN A 20 -17.72 -2.44 -7.12
N GLU A 21 -17.92 -2.24 -8.43
CA GLU A 21 -17.05 -2.80 -9.47
C GLU A 21 -15.63 -2.23 -9.41
N GLU A 22 -15.46 -0.93 -9.19
CA GLU A 22 -14.14 -0.31 -9.02
C GLU A 22 -13.43 -0.81 -7.76
N ARG A 23 -14.17 -1.01 -6.66
CA ARG A 23 -13.63 -1.58 -5.42
C ARG A 23 -13.21 -3.04 -5.59
N GLU A 24 -13.96 -3.81 -6.36
CA GLU A 24 -13.61 -5.20 -6.64
C GLU A 24 -12.39 -5.28 -7.58
N ALA A 25 -12.32 -4.41 -8.59
CA ALA A 25 -11.16 -4.31 -9.47
C ALA A 25 -9.88 -3.93 -8.68
N GLU A 26 -9.98 -2.97 -7.76
CA GLU A 26 -8.90 -2.64 -6.83
C GLU A 26 -8.49 -3.86 -5.99
N SER A 27 -9.48 -4.56 -5.42
CA SER A 27 -9.25 -5.73 -4.58
C SER A 27 -8.56 -6.86 -5.33
N GLU A 28 -8.92 -7.13 -6.58
CA GLU A 28 -8.26 -8.15 -7.42
C GLU A 28 -6.80 -7.80 -7.68
N VAL A 29 -6.46 -6.53 -7.95
CA VAL A 29 -5.06 -6.11 -8.09
C VAL A 29 -4.30 -6.33 -6.79
N ILE A 30 -4.86 -5.94 -5.64
CA ILE A 30 -4.22 -6.18 -4.33
C ILE A 30 -4.03 -7.69 -4.05
N ARG A 31 -5.02 -8.53 -4.38
CA ARG A 31 -4.90 -9.99 -4.26
C ARG A 31 -3.77 -10.52 -5.13
N GLN A 32 -3.62 -10.02 -6.36
CA GLN A 32 -2.53 -10.40 -7.24
C GLN A 32 -1.16 -9.98 -6.66
N LEU A 33 -1.02 -8.73 -6.19
CA LEU A 33 0.20 -8.27 -5.54
C LEU A 33 0.57 -9.08 -4.30
N TYR A 34 -0.42 -9.59 -3.57
CA TYR A 34 -0.19 -10.52 -2.46
C TYR A 34 0.35 -11.89 -2.94
N ARG A 35 -0.24 -12.46 -4.01
CA ARG A 35 0.23 -13.72 -4.62
C ARG A 35 1.66 -13.58 -5.15
N ASP A 36 1.99 -12.42 -5.70
CA ASP A 36 3.33 -12.10 -6.24
C ASP A 36 4.37 -11.79 -5.14
N GLY A 37 3.95 -11.82 -3.87
CA GLY A 37 4.84 -11.57 -2.73
C GLY A 37 5.13 -10.09 -2.45
N ILE A 38 4.56 -9.17 -3.23
CA ILE A 38 4.76 -7.73 -3.07
C ILE A 38 4.01 -7.22 -1.83
N VAL A 39 2.70 -7.44 -1.73
CA VAL A 39 1.94 -7.04 -0.53
C VAL A 39 2.08 -8.12 0.54
N ARG A 40 2.64 -7.77 1.70
CA ARG A 40 2.76 -8.72 2.82
C ARG A 40 1.72 -8.55 3.90
N GLN A 41 1.38 -7.31 4.21
CA GLN A 41 0.34 -6.97 5.18
C GLN A 41 -0.35 -5.67 4.74
N ILE A 42 -1.65 -5.54 5.01
CA ILE A 42 -2.44 -4.37 4.64
C ILE A 42 -3.54 -4.13 5.68
N TRP A 43 -3.73 -2.87 6.05
CA TRP A 43 -4.84 -2.43 6.89
C TRP A 43 -5.47 -1.15 6.34
N LEU A 44 -6.78 -1.03 6.51
CA LEU A 44 -7.48 0.23 6.32
C LEU A 44 -7.19 1.15 7.50
N ARG A 45 -7.03 2.44 7.22
CA ARG A 45 -6.84 3.48 8.24
C ARG A 45 -8.18 4.13 8.59
N ASP A 46 -8.33 4.55 9.84
CA ASP A 46 -9.53 5.22 10.35
C ASP A 46 -9.70 6.64 9.76
N ASP A 47 -8.60 7.28 9.40
CA ASP A 47 -8.56 8.55 8.66
C ASP A 47 -8.69 8.40 7.13
N GLY A 48 -8.86 7.17 6.65
CA GLY A 48 -9.10 6.84 5.24
C GLY A 48 -7.86 6.40 4.47
N GLY A 49 -8.08 5.52 3.48
CA GLY A 49 -7.02 4.86 2.73
C GLY A 49 -6.46 3.63 3.46
N ALA A 50 -5.19 3.28 3.18
CA ALA A 50 -4.57 2.07 3.69
C ALA A 50 -3.09 2.27 4.05
N CYS A 51 -2.61 1.45 4.99
CA CYS A 51 -1.19 1.23 5.24
C CYS A 51 -0.80 -0.20 4.86
N ILE A 52 0.34 -0.33 4.19
CA ILE A 52 0.76 -1.57 3.54
C ILE A 52 2.23 -1.81 3.89
N ILE A 53 2.54 -3.03 4.33
CA ILE A 53 3.93 -3.54 4.34
C ILE A 53 4.14 -4.26 3.02
N ALA A 54 5.05 -3.72 2.21
CA ALA A 54 5.36 -4.23 0.88
C ALA A 54 6.82 -4.64 0.74
N GLU A 55 7.08 -5.62 -0.13
CA GLU A 55 8.41 -6.08 -0.50
C GLU A 55 8.72 -5.77 -1.96
N GLY A 56 9.96 -5.35 -2.21
CA GLY A 56 10.47 -5.06 -3.55
C GLY A 56 11.96 -4.71 -3.53
N ASP A 57 12.51 -4.45 -4.72
CA ASP A 57 13.94 -4.15 -4.88
C ASP A 57 14.26 -2.66 -4.66
N ALA A 58 13.35 -1.78 -5.09
CA ALA A 58 13.54 -0.33 -5.06
C ALA A 58 12.21 0.40 -4.78
N PRO A 59 12.25 1.58 -4.11
CA PRO A 59 11.03 2.33 -3.81
C PRO A 59 10.31 2.81 -5.07
N GLN A 60 11.04 3.12 -6.15
CA GLN A 60 10.46 3.59 -7.42
C GLN A 60 9.61 2.50 -8.10
N THR A 61 10.01 1.23 -7.96
CA THR A 61 9.22 0.10 -8.49
C THR A 61 7.88 0.00 -7.76
N LEU A 62 7.88 0.11 -6.44
CA LEU A 62 6.66 0.08 -5.65
C LEU A 62 5.80 1.31 -5.90
N ASP A 63 6.41 2.49 -6.02
CA ASP A 63 5.69 3.72 -6.36
C ASP A 63 4.92 3.56 -7.68
N ALA A 64 5.56 3.03 -8.72
CA ALA A 64 4.91 2.77 -10.00
C ALA A 64 3.78 1.73 -9.88
N VAL A 65 4.01 0.62 -9.15
CA VAL A 65 3.02 -0.44 -8.93
C VAL A 65 1.79 0.10 -8.21
N PHE A 66 1.97 0.79 -7.09
CA PHE A 66 0.85 1.30 -6.29
C PHE A 66 0.19 2.54 -6.93
N SER A 67 0.91 3.32 -7.74
CA SER A 67 0.33 4.39 -8.55
C SER A 67 -0.59 3.88 -9.66
N ALA A 68 -0.40 2.61 -10.09
CA ALA A 68 -1.21 1.99 -11.12
C ALA A 68 -2.55 1.42 -10.58
N LEU A 69 -2.76 1.44 -9.25
CA LEU A 69 -4.01 0.97 -8.65
C LEU A 69 -5.21 1.75 -9.20
N PRO A 70 -6.33 1.06 -9.55
CA PRO A 70 -7.54 1.69 -10.06
C PRO A 70 -7.99 2.94 -9.30
N LEU A 71 -8.05 2.87 -7.96
CA LEU A 71 -8.52 3.99 -7.13
C LEU A 71 -7.51 5.13 -7.01
N VAL A 72 -6.22 4.86 -7.24
CA VAL A 72 -5.19 5.92 -7.37
C VAL A 72 -5.30 6.59 -8.74
N ARG A 73 -5.44 5.80 -9.81
CA ARG A 73 -5.59 6.31 -11.18
C ARG A 73 -6.86 7.12 -11.39
N SER A 74 -7.95 6.78 -10.70
CA SER A 74 -9.19 7.57 -10.73
C SER A 74 -9.10 8.88 -9.94
N GLY A 75 -8.04 9.06 -9.15
CA GLY A 75 -7.87 10.20 -8.25
C GLY A 75 -8.69 10.11 -6.97
N PHE A 76 -9.33 8.96 -6.69
CA PHE A 76 -10.03 8.76 -5.42
C PHE A 76 -9.06 8.66 -4.24
N LEU A 77 -7.96 7.95 -4.45
CA LEU A 77 -6.79 7.91 -3.58
C LEU A 77 -5.68 8.80 -4.13
N GLN A 78 -4.89 9.37 -3.24
CA GLN A 78 -3.65 10.07 -3.58
C GLN A 78 -2.61 9.09 -4.12
N PRO A 79 -1.59 9.59 -4.86
CA PRO A 79 -0.39 8.82 -5.15
C PRO A 79 0.22 8.22 -3.87
N PRO A 80 0.76 6.99 -3.95
CA PRO A 80 1.32 6.32 -2.80
C PRO A 80 2.51 7.09 -2.22
N ARG A 81 2.70 6.98 -0.91
CA ARG A 81 3.96 7.36 -0.26
C ARG A 81 4.71 6.11 0.13
N VAL A 82 5.88 5.91 -0.47
CA VAL A 82 6.72 4.73 -0.24
C VAL A 82 7.92 5.11 0.63
N THR A 83 8.07 4.45 1.77
CA THR A 83 9.18 4.67 2.72
C THR A 83 9.93 3.37 2.95
N ALA A 84 11.25 3.37 2.70
CA ALA A 84 12.09 2.22 2.99
C ALA A 84 12.15 1.93 4.49
N LEU A 85 11.92 0.66 4.87
CA LEU A 85 12.00 0.22 6.25
C LEU A 85 13.36 -0.37 6.54
N LYS A 86 13.82 -0.16 7.78
CA LYS A 86 14.99 -0.83 8.35
C LYS A 86 14.51 -1.77 9.44
N ALA A 87 15.18 -2.92 9.57
CA ALA A 87 14.95 -3.80 10.69
C ALA A 87 15.20 -3.03 12.00
N TYR A 88 14.25 -3.11 12.92
CA TYR A 88 14.42 -2.55 14.26
C TYR A 88 15.30 -3.50 15.07
N SER A 89 16.49 -3.07 15.48
CA SER A 89 17.47 -3.92 16.15
C SER A 89 17.01 -4.44 17.51
N GLY A 90 16.01 -3.80 18.13
CA GLY A 90 15.39 -4.26 19.37
C GLY A 90 14.24 -5.25 19.18
N PHE A 91 13.90 -5.61 17.94
CA PHE A 91 12.81 -6.54 17.65
C PHE A 91 13.33 -7.99 17.56
N GLY A 92 12.72 -8.88 18.34
CA GLY A 92 13.08 -10.30 18.39
C GLY A 92 13.87 -10.69 19.65
N PRO A 93 14.21 -11.97 19.80
CA PRO A 93 15.01 -12.44 20.93
C PRO A 93 16.41 -11.80 20.89
N LYS A 94 16.95 -11.46 22.06
CA LYS A 94 18.36 -11.11 22.19
C LYS A 94 19.19 -12.26 21.61
N ALA A 95 20.09 -11.96 20.68
CA ALA A 95 21.11 -12.93 20.28
C ALA A 95 21.81 -13.44 21.54
N ALA A 96 21.91 -14.76 21.70
CA ALA A 96 22.69 -15.34 22.78
C ALA A 96 24.14 -14.83 22.64
N LEU A 97 24.67 -14.32 23.76
CA LEU A 97 26.06 -13.86 23.88
C LEU A 97 27.06 -14.97 23.55
#